data_AF-A0A965GZY5-F1
#
_entry.id   AF-A0A965GZY5-F1
#
_cell.length_a   1.000
_cell.length_b   1.000
_cell.length_c   1.000
_cell.angle_alpha   90.00
_cell.angle_beta   90.00
_cell.angle_gamma   90.00
#
_symmetry.space_group_name_H-M   'P 1'
#
loop_
_entity.id
_entity.type
_entity.pdbx_description
1 polymer ?
#
loop_
_entity_poly.entity_id
_entity_poly.type
_entity_poly.pdbx_seq_one_letter_code
_entity_poly.pdbx_strand_id
1 'polypeptide(L)'
;MPSLDIRAILEHLPHRYPFLLVDRVLDIEPGKRIRALKNVTINEPFFVGHFPHLPVMPGVLQIEALAQAAGILSFQTMGRVSDDRSVYYFVGIDGARFKRPVASLG
;
A
#
# COMPACT_ATOMS: atom_id res chain seq x y z
N MET A 1 -9.20 -11.41 13.96
CA MET A 1 -9.83 -10.12 13.61
C MET A 1 -10.09 -10.10 12.11
N PRO A 2 -11.12 -9.40 11.62
CA PRO A 2 -11.53 -9.53 10.23
C PRO A 2 -10.44 -9.00 9.29
N SER A 3 -10.09 -9.80 8.28
CA SER A 3 -9.28 -9.37 7.15
C SER A 3 -10.06 -8.34 6.33
N LEU A 4 -9.43 -7.23 5.93
CA LEU A 4 -10.05 -6.29 4.98
C LEU A 4 -9.72 -6.73 3.56
N ASP A 5 -10.75 -6.92 2.75
CA ASP A 5 -10.60 -7.15 1.32
C ASP A 5 -10.48 -5.82 0.54
N ILE A 6 -10.33 -5.92 -0.78
CA ILE A 6 -10.16 -4.73 -1.63
C ILE A 6 -11.36 -3.78 -1.59
N ARG A 7 -12.60 -4.28 -1.36
CA ARG A 7 -13.79 -3.43 -1.30
C ARG A 7 -13.75 -2.58 -0.03
N ALA A 8 -13.46 -3.22 1.11
CA ALA A 8 -13.26 -2.51 2.36
C ALA A 8 -12.10 -1.50 2.26
N ILE A 9 -10.98 -1.85 1.61
CA ILE A 9 -9.85 -0.94 1.42
C ILE A 9 -10.25 0.32 0.62
N LEU A 10 -11.06 0.16 -0.44
CA LEU A 10 -11.52 1.28 -1.28
C LEU A 10 -12.41 2.28 -0.54
N GLU A 11 -13.09 1.84 0.52
CA GLU A 11 -13.86 2.72 1.42
C GLU A 11 -12.92 3.52 2.33
N HIS A 12 -11.81 2.92 2.78
CA HIS A 12 -10.89 3.53 3.74
C HIS A 12 -9.82 4.43 3.14
N LEU A 13 -9.49 4.22 1.87
CA LEU A 13 -8.45 4.99 1.18
C LEU A 13 -9.04 5.74 -0.03
N PRO A 14 -8.65 7.01 -0.24
CA PRO A 14 -9.03 7.75 -1.44
C PRO A 14 -8.25 7.30 -2.68
N HIS A 15 -7.15 6.56 -2.52
CA HIS A 15 -6.30 6.08 -3.61
C HIS A 15 -7.08 5.18 -4.58
N ARG A 16 -6.82 5.34 -5.88
CA ARG A 16 -7.40 4.55 -6.97
C ARG A 16 -6.32 4.12 -7.95
N TYR A 17 -6.64 3.22 -8.88
CA TYR A 17 -5.72 2.81 -9.93
C TYR A 17 -5.17 4.03 -10.70
N PRO A 18 -3.86 4.08 -11.02
CA PRO A 18 -2.83 3.05 -10.80
C PRO A 18 -2.05 3.17 -9.49
N PHE A 19 -2.56 3.92 -8.50
CA PHE A 19 -1.83 4.31 -7.29
C PHE A 19 -2.41 3.74 -5.99
N LEU A 20 -3.37 2.80 -6.06
CA LEU A 20 -3.77 1.99 -4.91
C LEU A 20 -2.87 0.73 -4.86
N LEU A 21 -2.08 0.61 -3.80
CA LEU A 21 -0.99 -0.38 -3.70
C LEU A 21 -1.13 -1.33 -2.50
N VAL A 22 -2.32 -1.43 -1.91
CA VAL A 22 -2.64 -2.43 -0.89
C VAL A 22 -3.83 -3.26 -1.37
N ASP A 23 -3.63 -4.58 -1.48
CA ASP A 23 -4.64 -5.49 -2.03
C ASP A 23 -5.51 -6.12 -0.94
N ARG A 24 -4.92 -6.35 0.25
CA ARG A 24 -5.58 -6.99 1.38
C ARG A 24 -4.95 -6.62 2.71
N VAL A 25 -5.74 -6.50 3.77
CA VAL A 25 -5.26 -6.48 5.15
C VAL A 25 -5.45 -7.87 5.75
N LEU A 26 -4.35 -8.48 6.18
CA LEU A 26 -4.34 -9.84 6.74
C LEU A 26 -4.61 -9.84 8.24
N ASP A 27 -4.20 -8.78 8.95
CA ASP A 27 -4.36 -8.63 10.39
C ASP A 27 -4.19 -7.15 10.78
N ILE A 28 -4.92 -6.71 11.80
CA ILE A 28 -4.86 -5.32 12.27
C ILE A 28 -5.10 -5.26 13.78
N GLU A 29 -4.26 -4.50 14.47
CA GLU A 29 -4.42 -4.15 15.89
C GLU A 29 -4.45 -2.61 15.98
N PRO A 30 -5.64 -2.00 16.17
CA PRO A 30 -5.80 -0.55 16.20
C PRO A 30 -4.82 0.13 17.17
N GLY A 31 -4.19 1.22 16.71
CA GLY A 31 -3.22 2.01 17.45
C GLY A 31 -1.84 1.37 17.59
N LYS A 32 -1.62 0.17 17.04
CA LYS A 32 -0.39 -0.59 17.27
C LYS A 32 0.26 -1.13 16.00
N ARG A 33 -0.44 -1.94 15.21
CA ARG A 33 0.16 -2.58 14.02
C ARG A 33 -0.85 -2.98 12.96
N ILE A 34 -0.37 -3.07 11.73
CA ILE A 34 -1.11 -3.61 10.59
C ILE A 34 -0.21 -4.59 9.81
N ARG A 35 -0.79 -5.69 9.33
CA ARG A 35 -0.16 -6.59 8.37
C ARG A 35 -0.97 -6.58 7.09
N ALA A 36 -0.43 -5.95 6.05
CA ALA A 36 -1.07 -5.83 4.75
C ALA A 36 -0.31 -6.63 3.67
N LEU A 37 -0.98 -6.88 2.56
CA LEU A 37 -0.47 -7.61 1.40
C LEU A 37 -0.61 -6.75 0.14
N LYS A 38 0.48 -6.67 -0.62
CA LYS A 38 0.51 -6.21 -2.00
C LYS A 38 1.08 -7.32 -2.86
N ASN A 39 0.28 -7.86 -3.77
CA ASN A 39 0.75 -8.74 -4.82
C ASN A 39 1.51 -7.92 -5.86
N VAL A 40 2.57 -8.51 -6.39
CA VAL A 40 3.41 -7.89 -7.41
C VAL A 40 3.33 -8.75 -8.66
N THR A 41 2.77 -8.20 -9.74
CA THR A 41 2.51 -8.93 -10.98
C THR A 41 3.03 -8.18 -12.19
N ILE A 42 3.49 -8.91 -13.21
CA ILE A 42 4.02 -8.31 -14.45
C ILE A 42 2.99 -7.43 -15.17
N ASN A 43 1.69 -7.63 -14.89
CA ASN A 43 0.59 -6.86 -15.47
C ASN A 43 0.35 -5.49 -14.78
N GLU A 44 1.31 -4.97 -14.02
CA GLU A 44 1.24 -3.63 -13.42
C GLU A 44 1.91 -2.57 -14.31
N PRO A 45 1.32 -1.37 -14.41
CA PRO A 45 1.74 -0.37 -15.41
C PRO A 45 3.17 0.13 -15.23
N PHE A 46 3.72 0.10 -14.02
CA PHE A 46 5.09 0.57 -13.77
C PHE A 46 6.16 -0.39 -14.30
N PHE A 47 5.85 -1.67 -14.57
CA PHE A 47 6.82 -2.62 -15.10
C PHE A 47 7.20 -2.36 -16.57
N VAL A 48 6.33 -1.69 -17.34
CA VAL A 48 6.64 -1.26 -18.72
C VAL A 48 7.90 -0.39 -18.76
N GLY A 49 8.13 0.41 -17.70
CA GLY A 49 9.27 1.33 -17.61
C GLY A 49 10.34 0.94 -16.60
N HIS A 50 10.10 -0.02 -15.70
CA HIS A 50 10.99 -0.28 -14.56
C HIS A 50 11.27 -1.78 -14.36
N PHE A 51 12.10 -2.40 -15.21
CA PHE A 51 12.69 -1.92 -16.46
C PHE A 51 12.27 -2.86 -17.59
N PRO A 52 12.26 -2.42 -18.87
CA PRO A 52 11.75 -3.22 -19.99
C PRO A 52 12.30 -4.66 -20.11
N HIS A 53 13.52 -4.91 -19.63
CA HIS A 53 14.18 -6.22 -19.67
C HIS A 53 14.39 -6.86 -18.29
N LEU A 54 13.99 -6.18 -17.21
CA LEU A 54 14.18 -6.63 -15.84
C LEU A 54 13.08 -6.01 -14.95
N PRO A 55 11.93 -6.68 -14.79
CA PRO A 55 10.80 -6.15 -14.03
C PRO A 55 11.15 -6.14 -12.54
N VAL A 56 11.39 -4.94 -12.00
CA VAL A 56 11.67 -4.70 -10.58
C VAL A 56 10.66 -3.71 -10.05
N MET A 57 9.98 -4.01 -8.95
CA MET A 57 9.07 -3.06 -8.32
C MET A 57 9.87 -1.84 -7.83
N PRO A 58 9.53 -0.61 -8.25
CA PRO A 58 10.22 0.59 -7.78
C PRO A 58 10.20 0.67 -6.25
N GLY A 59 11.35 0.93 -5.63
CA GLY A 59 11.47 1.02 -4.17
C GLY A 59 10.52 2.08 -3.57
N VAL A 60 10.32 3.20 -4.27
CA VAL A 60 9.38 4.24 -3.86
C VAL A 60 7.93 3.76 -3.78
N LEU A 61 7.50 2.81 -4.62
CA LEU A 61 6.16 2.23 -4.56
C LEU A 61 6.01 1.24 -3.40
N GLN A 62 7.11 0.63 -2.94
CA GLN A 62 7.09 -0.17 -1.70
C GLN A 62 6.86 0.74 -0.48
N ILE A 63 7.48 1.92 -0.46
CA ILE A 63 7.28 2.92 0.59
C ILE A 63 5.86 3.49 0.53
N GLU A 64 5.34 3.77 -0.66
CA GLU A 64 3.95 4.20 -0.84
C GLU A 64 2.95 3.15 -0.33
N ALA A 65 3.16 1.87 -0.67
CA ALA A 65 2.31 0.78 -0.15
C ALA A 65 2.33 0.70 1.39
N LEU A 66 3.51 0.93 2.01
CA LEU A 66 3.63 1.01 3.47
C LEU A 66 2.90 2.23 4.04
N ALA A 67 3.00 3.39 3.38
CA ALA A 67 2.28 4.60 3.78
C ALA A 67 0.76 4.41 3.71
N GLN A 68 0.26 3.78 2.64
CA GLN A 68 -1.17 3.44 2.51
C GLN A 68 -1.64 2.47 3.59
N ALA A 69 -0.84 1.43 3.90
CA ALA A 69 -1.15 0.53 5.01
C ALA A 69 -1.19 1.25 6.36
N ALA A 70 -0.26 2.17 6.61
CA ALA A 70 -0.27 3.01 7.80
C ALA A 70 -1.52 3.93 7.84
N GLY A 71 -1.93 4.49 6.70
CA GLY A 71 -3.18 5.26 6.58
C GLY A 71 -4.41 4.44 6.97
N ILE A 72 -4.53 3.20 6.48
CA ILE A 72 -5.62 2.27 6.88
C ILE A 72 -5.59 2.05 8.40
N LEU A 73 -4.41 1.82 8.98
CA LEU A 73 -4.27 1.65 10.43
C LEU A 73 -4.75 2.89 11.20
N SER A 74 -4.38 4.09 10.75
CA SER A 74 -4.82 5.34 11.39
C SER A 74 -6.33 5.50 11.36
N PHE A 75 -6.98 5.27 10.22
CA PHE A 75 -8.44 5.34 10.10
C PHE A 75 -9.16 4.35 11.02
N GLN A 76 -8.68 3.10 11.03
CA GLN A 76 -9.20 2.05 11.91
C GLN A 76 -9.00 2.38 13.40
N THR A 77 -7.88 3.01 13.75
CA THR A 77 -7.61 3.48 15.12
C THR A 77 -8.55 4.60 15.55
N MET A 78 -8.89 5.50 14.63
CA MET A 78 -9.82 6.61 14.90
C MET A 78 -11.29 6.19 14.86
N GLY A 79 -11.60 4.97 14.40
CA GLY A 79 -12.98 4.53 14.16
C GLY A 79 -13.67 5.35 13.07
N ARG A 80 -12.92 5.84 12.08
CA ARG A 80 -13.44 6.66 10.97
C ARG A 80 -13.08 6.02 9.63
N VAL A 81 -13.90 6.30 8.63
CA VAL A 81 -13.63 5.98 7.22
C VAL A 81 -13.19 7.28 6.53
N SER A 82 -12.35 7.20 5.49
CA SER A 82 -11.94 8.43 4.78
C SER A 82 -13.16 9.08 4.11
N ASP A 83 -13.32 10.38 4.29
CA ASP A 83 -14.22 11.21 3.47
C ASP A 83 -13.44 11.98 2.40
N ASP A 84 -14.13 12.65 1.47
CA ASP A 84 -13.51 13.41 0.37
C ASP A 84 -12.60 14.56 0.84
N ARG A 85 -12.60 14.88 2.14
CA ARG A 85 -11.73 15.89 2.76
C ARG A 85 -10.57 15.28 3.54
N SER A 86 -10.57 13.96 3.71
CA SER A 86 -9.60 13.19 4.49
C SER A 86 -8.37 12.81 3.66
N VAL A 87 -7.77 13.78 2.97
CA VAL A 87 -6.50 13.57 2.27
C VAL A 87 -5.38 13.51 3.29
N TYR A 88 -4.81 12.33 3.48
CA TYR A 88 -3.64 12.14 4.32
C TYR A 88 -2.38 12.53 3.54
N TYR A 89 -1.61 13.46 4.10
CA TYR A 89 -0.34 13.87 3.53
C TYR A 89 0.79 13.09 4.21
N PHE A 90 1.55 12.38 3.39
CA PHE A 90 2.77 11.75 3.85
C PHE A 90 3.89 12.79 3.94
N VAL A 91 4.21 13.22 5.17
CA VAL A 91 5.04 14.41 5.43
C VAL A 91 6.55 14.16 5.38
N GLY A 92 6.99 12.90 5.43
CA GLY A 92 8.40 12.57 5.42
C GLY A 92 8.68 11.09 5.57
N ILE A 93 9.87 10.70 5.13
CA ILE A 93 10.40 9.35 5.26
C ILE A 93 11.80 9.48 5.87
N ASP A 94 12.08 8.69 6.90
CA ASP A 94 13.42 8.54 7.45
C ASP A 94 13.80 7.05 7.51
N GLY A 95 15.10 6.76 7.45
CA GLY A 95 15.63 5.41 7.67
C GLY A 95 15.28 4.36 6.61
N ALA A 96 14.74 4.73 5.45
CA ALA A 96 14.41 3.76 4.39
C ALA A 96 15.65 3.01 3.88
N ARG A 97 15.59 1.67 3.88
CA ARG A 97 16.67 0.78 3.42
C ARG A 97 16.08 -0.42 2.68
N PHE A 98 16.36 -0.54 1.39
CA PHE A 98 15.94 -1.69 0.57
C PHE A 98 17.02 -2.77 0.61
N LYS A 99 16.66 -3.98 1.04
CA LYS A 99 17.62 -5.09 1.23
C LYS A 99 17.76 -5.99 0.02
N ARG A 100 16.69 -6.16 -0.76
CA ARG A 100 16.64 -7.00 -1.96
C ARG A 100 15.60 -6.45 -2.93
N PRO A 101 15.79 -6.63 -4.25
CA PRO A 101 14.76 -6.33 -5.22
C PRO A 101 13.49 -7.12 -4.94
N VAL A 102 12.34 -6.47 -5.13
CA VAL A 102 11.03 -7.12 -5.21
C VAL A 102 10.70 -7.19 -6.71
N ALA A 103 10.35 -8.36 -7.21
CA ALA A 103 10.08 -8.60 -8.63
C ALA A 103 8.73 -9.32 -8.78
N SER A 104 8.12 -9.18 -9.95
CA SER A 104 7.00 -10.04 -10.30
C SER A 104 7.49 -11.49 -10.42
N LEU A 105 6.74 -12.44 -9.88
CA LEU A 105 6.97 -13.84 -10.21
C LEU A 105 6.75 -14.01 -11.71
N GLY A 106 7.79 -14.43 -12.42
CA GLY A 106 7.68 -14.90 -13.81
C GLY A 106 7.05 -16.29 -13.85
#